data_AF-G2QPY7-F1
#
_entry.id   AF-G2QPY7-F1
#
_cell.length_a   1.000
_cell.length_b   1.000
_cell.length_c   1.000
_cell.angle_alpha   90.00
_cell.angle_beta   90.00
_cell.angle_gamma   90.00
#
_symmetry.space_group_name_H-M   'P 1'
#
loop_
_entity.id
_entity.type
_entity.pdbx_description
1 polymer ?
#
loop_
_entity_poly.entity_id
_entity_poly.type
_entity_poly.pdbx_seq_one_letter_code
_entity_poly.pdbx_strand_id
1 'polypeptide(L)'
;MAAAAPATTELLHAYRRLLRAGLRAVQFSQPSRSTLTAKLREGFRDPRGTFDAERVRRTVWFLNAAAQQRGLEHRILKNLCRVHWERAREASRTAWRMRVRHDEAEKNRKEAKKKDPDVIKGTEYEHFERTIAMLNDTMGLCLR
;
A
#
# COMPACT_ATOMS: atom_id res chain seq x y z
N MET A 1 3.31 23.76 16.77
CA MET A 1 3.78 22.89 17.87
C MET A 1 4.61 21.79 17.25
N ALA A 2 5.93 21.82 17.47
CA ALA A 2 6.84 20.82 16.88
C ALA A 2 6.61 19.46 17.55
N ALA A 3 6.19 18.46 16.79
CA ALA A 3 6.07 17.09 17.28
C ALA A 3 7.48 16.58 17.62
N ALA A 4 7.72 16.25 18.89
CA ALA A 4 8.94 15.58 19.31
C ALA A 4 9.09 14.27 18.53
N ALA A 5 10.32 13.93 18.12
CA ALA A 5 10.59 12.66 17.46
C ALA A 5 10.07 11.52 18.35
N PRO A 6 9.24 10.60 17.82
CA PRO A 6 8.64 9.55 18.64
C PRO A 6 9.72 8.67 19.24
N ALA A 7 9.55 8.29 20.50
CA ALA A 7 10.43 7.33 21.12
C ALA A 7 10.40 6.02 20.31
N THR A 8 11.57 5.40 20.11
CA THR A 8 11.72 4.18 19.30
C THR A 8 10.80 3.05 19.79
N THR A 9 10.52 3.01 21.10
CA THR A 9 9.57 2.09 21.75
C THR A 9 8.13 2.32 21.30
N GLU A 10 7.68 3.57 21.20
CA GLU A 10 6.32 3.92 20.76
C GLU A 10 6.08 3.49 19.31
N LEU A 11 7.05 3.70 18.42
CA LEU A 11 7.01 3.22 17.04
C LEU A 11 6.86 1.70 16.97
N LEU A 12 7.64 0.96 17.78
CA LEU A 12 7.56 -0.50 17.84
C LEU A 12 6.19 -0.97 18.36
N HIS A 13 5.64 -0.32 19.38
CA HIS A 13 4.32 -0.64 19.90
C HIS A 13 3.22 -0.34 18.88
N ALA A 14 3.28 0.80 18.19
CA ALA A 14 2.37 1.15 17.11
C ALA A 14 2.39 0.11 15.99
N TYR A 15 3.59 -0.23 15.49
CA TYR A 15 3.78 -1.26 14.47
C TYR A 15 3.17 -2.60 14.89
N ARG A 16 3.47 -3.07 16.11
CA ARG A 16 2.96 -4.35 16.62
C ARG A 16 1.44 -4.36 16.75
N ARG A 17 0.83 -3.26 17.19
CA ARG A 17 -0.63 -3.14 17.32
C ARG A 17 -1.31 -3.18 15.95
N LEU A 18 -0.82 -2.39 14.99
CA LEU A 18 -1.33 -2.38 13.62
C LEU A 18 -1.16 -3.73 12.93
N LEU A 19 0.00 -4.36 13.09
CA LEU A 19 0.27 -5.66 12.50
C LEU A 19 -0.70 -6.73 13.04
N ARG A 20 -0.88 -6.82 14.37
CA ARG A 20 -1.80 -7.79 14.97
C ARG A 20 -3.25 -7.55 14.57
N ALA A 21 -3.70 -6.29 14.60
CA ALA A 21 -5.07 -5.93 14.20
C ALA A 21 -5.31 -6.21 12.71
N GLY A 22 -4.38 -5.83 11.84
CA GLY A 22 -4.46 -6.04 10.40
C GLY A 22 -4.47 -7.52 10.02
N LEU A 23 -3.63 -8.34 10.66
CA LEU A 23 -3.62 -9.79 10.41
C LEU A 23 -4.95 -10.47 10.80
N ARG A 24 -5.56 -10.05 11.91
CA ARG A 24 -6.90 -10.50 12.32
C ARG A 24 -7.97 -10.04 11.33
N ALA A 25 -7.90 -8.78 10.88
CA ALA A 25 -8.84 -8.19 9.93
C ALA A 25 -8.88 -8.94 8.59
N VAL A 26 -7.73 -9.38 8.09
CA VAL A 26 -7.63 -10.19 6.86
C VAL A 26 -7.78 -11.70 7.12
N GLN A 27 -8.07 -12.10 8.35
CA GLN A 27 -8.21 -13.51 8.77
C GLN A 27 -7.01 -14.36 8.37
N PHE A 28 -5.81 -13.79 8.38
CA PHE A 28 -4.56 -14.43 7.95
C PHE A 28 -4.56 -14.99 6.50
N SER A 29 -5.52 -14.61 5.66
CA SER A 29 -5.66 -15.11 4.29
C SER A 29 -4.55 -14.64 3.35
N GLN A 30 -4.07 -15.52 2.47
CA GLN A 30 -3.25 -15.15 1.32
C GLN A 30 -4.15 -14.70 0.14
N PRO A 31 -3.77 -13.68 -0.66
CA PRO A 31 -2.52 -12.91 -0.62
C PRO A 31 -2.52 -11.74 0.38
N SER A 32 -3.67 -11.40 0.96
CA SER A 32 -3.89 -10.21 1.79
C SER A 32 -2.91 -10.06 2.95
N ARG A 33 -2.58 -11.15 3.64
CA ARG A 33 -1.58 -11.20 4.73
C ARG A 33 -0.22 -10.68 4.28
N SER A 34 0.27 -11.16 3.14
CA SER A 34 1.59 -10.79 2.61
C SER A 34 1.59 -9.34 2.15
N THR A 35 0.54 -8.92 1.44
CA THR A 35 0.39 -7.54 0.97
C THR A 35 0.32 -6.54 2.12
N LEU A 36 -0.50 -6.82 3.15
CA LEU A 36 -0.63 -5.96 4.33
C LEU A 36 0.67 -5.85 5.11
N THR A 37 1.38 -6.97 5.30
CA THR A 37 2.67 -6.97 6.01
C THR A 37 3.73 -6.19 5.22
N ALA A 38 3.77 -6.33 3.90
CA ALA A 38 4.69 -5.59 3.05
C ALA A 38 4.42 -4.08 3.11
N LYS A 39 3.15 -3.67 3.01
CA LYS A 39 2.74 -2.26 3.08
C LYS A 39 3.01 -1.63 4.44
N LEU A 40 2.74 -2.34 5.54
CA LEU A 40 3.11 -1.88 6.88
C LEU A 40 4.63 -1.69 7.01
N ARG A 41 5.43 -2.65 6.53
CA ARG A 41 6.90 -2.52 6.57
C ARG A 41 7.40 -1.36 5.73
N GLU A 42 6.83 -1.16 4.55
CA GLU A 42 7.14 -0.04 3.67
C GLU A 42 6.84 1.30 4.36
N GLY A 43 5.65 1.45 4.96
CA GLY A 43 5.27 2.67 5.67
C GLY A 43 6.15 3.00 6.88
N PHE A 44 6.50 2.00 7.69
CA PHE A 44 7.36 2.22 8.87
C PHE A 44 8.86 2.35 8.54
N ARG A 45 9.29 1.98 7.33
CA ARG A 45 10.67 2.17 6.86
C ARG A 45 10.87 3.47 6.08
N ASP A 46 9.78 4.15 5.72
CA ASP A 46 9.81 5.41 5.00
C ASP A 46 10.39 6.52 5.88
N PRO A 47 11.58 7.07 5.56
CA PRO A 47 12.24 8.09 6.39
C PRO A 47 11.52 9.44 6.34
N ARG A 48 10.60 9.65 5.39
CA ARG A 48 9.80 10.88 5.26
C ARG A 48 8.44 10.77 5.96
N GLY A 49 8.13 9.62 6.55
CA GLY A 49 6.87 9.38 7.23
C GLY A 49 6.74 10.22 8.49
N THR A 50 5.56 10.84 8.69
CA THR A 50 5.20 11.47 9.96
C THR A 50 4.49 10.46 10.86
N PHE A 51 4.86 10.43 12.14
CA PHE A 51 4.19 9.59 13.12
C PHE A 51 3.09 10.37 13.84
N ASP A 52 1.87 9.83 13.80
CA ASP A 52 0.71 10.36 14.51
C ASP A 52 0.05 9.23 15.30
N ALA A 53 0.18 9.30 16.63
CA ALA A 53 -0.32 8.28 17.54
C ALA A 53 -1.85 8.14 17.51
N GLU A 54 -2.59 9.24 17.30
CA GLU A 54 -4.05 9.21 17.24
C GLU A 54 -4.51 8.57 15.92
N ARG A 55 -3.87 8.88 14.80
CA ARG A 55 -4.16 8.20 13.51
C ARG A 55 -3.91 6.69 13.60
N VAL A 56 -2.84 6.28 14.28
CA VAL A 56 -2.57 4.86 14.55
C VAL A 56 -3.69 4.24 15.38
N ARG A 57 -4.13 4.93 16.45
CA ARG A 57 -5.21 4.44 17.33
C ARG A 57 -6.52 4.23 16.56
N ARG A 58 -6.93 5.21 15.75
CA ARG A 58 -8.13 5.14 14.91
C ARG A 58 -8.02 4.03 13.86
N THR A 59 -6.85 3.86 13.27
CA THR A 59 -6.60 2.79 12.29
C THR A 59 -6.69 1.41 12.94
N VAL A 60 -6.20 1.24 14.17
CA VAL A 60 -6.38 -0.01 14.92
C VAL A 60 -7.87 -0.29 15.18
N TRP A 61 -8.68 0.74 15.51
CA TRP A 61 -10.13 0.58 15.65
C TRP A 61 -10.80 0.15 14.34
N PHE A 62 -10.47 0.82 13.23
CA PHE A 62 -10.94 0.46 11.90
C PHE A 62 -10.62 -1.00 11.54
N LEU A 63 -9.38 -1.45 11.80
CA LEU A 63 -8.97 -2.83 11.52
C LEU A 63 -9.68 -3.84 12.42
N ASN A 64 -9.90 -3.52 13.70
CA ASN A 64 -10.66 -4.39 14.60
C ASN A 64 -12.13 -4.50 14.14
N ALA A 65 -12.76 -3.40 13.71
CA ALA A 65 -14.11 -3.41 13.15
C ALA A 65 -14.18 -4.29 11.88
N ALA A 66 -13.20 -4.15 10.98
CA ALA A 66 -13.07 -4.98 9.79
C ALA A 66 -12.88 -6.48 10.10
N ALA A 67 -12.33 -6.83 11.26
CA ALA A 67 -12.17 -8.20 11.71
C ALA A 67 -13.46 -8.78 12.33
N GLN A 68 -14.23 -7.94 13.03
CA GLN A 68 -15.40 -8.36 13.78
C GLN A 68 -16.63 -8.58 12.89
N GLN A 69 -16.81 -7.75 11.86
CA GLN A 69 -17.98 -7.81 10.99
C GLN A 69 -17.59 -7.66 9.52
N ARG A 70 -18.41 -8.22 8.63
CA ARG A 70 -18.25 -8.09 7.17
C ARG A 70 -18.85 -6.79 6.64
N GLY A 71 -18.51 -5.68 7.30
CA GLY A 71 -18.99 -4.33 7.03
C GLY A 71 -18.24 -3.61 5.91
N LEU A 72 -18.37 -2.28 5.87
CA LEU A 72 -17.68 -1.43 4.89
C LEU A 72 -16.17 -1.48 5.09
N GLU A 73 -15.70 -1.46 6.35
CA GLU A 73 -14.30 -1.51 6.72
C GLU A 73 -13.62 -2.78 6.17
N HIS A 74 -14.30 -3.91 6.30
CA HIS A 74 -13.84 -5.18 5.73
C HIS A 74 -13.75 -5.12 4.20
N ARG A 75 -14.77 -4.56 3.53
CA ARG A 75 -14.79 -4.44 2.06
C ARG A 75 -13.69 -3.49 1.57
N ILE A 76 -13.49 -2.36 2.25
CA ILE A 76 -12.42 -1.39 1.95
C ILE A 76 -11.06 -2.07 2.08
N LEU A 77 -10.79 -2.72 3.22
CA LEU A 77 -9.52 -3.41 3.45
C LEU A 77 -9.26 -4.52 2.43
N LYS A 78 -10.28 -5.30 2.10
CA LYS A 78 -10.18 -6.36 1.07
C LYS A 78 -9.83 -5.77 -0.30
N ASN A 79 -10.50 -4.70 -0.71
CA ASN A 79 -10.23 -4.04 -1.99
C ASN A 79 -8.82 -3.43 -2.01
N LEU A 80 -8.40 -2.80 -0.92
CA LEU A 80 -7.06 -2.24 -0.77
C LEU A 80 -5.99 -3.34 -0.93
N CYS A 81 -6.12 -4.46 -0.20
CA CYS A 81 -5.22 -5.60 -0.36
C CYS A 81 -5.20 -6.16 -1.79
N ARG A 82 -6.36 -6.21 -2.46
CA ARG A 82 -6.47 -6.68 -3.84
C ARG A 82 -5.74 -5.77 -4.82
N VAL A 83 -5.96 -4.45 -4.73
CA VAL A 83 -5.32 -3.46 -5.61
C VAL A 83 -3.80 -3.50 -5.44
N HIS A 84 -3.29 -3.49 -4.20
CA HIS A 84 -1.85 -3.54 -3.98
C HIS A 84 -1.22 -4.85 -4.44
N TRP A 85 -1.93 -5.98 -4.31
CA TRP A 85 -1.45 -7.25 -4.82
C TRP A 85 -1.38 -7.26 -6.35
N GLU A 86 -2.40 -6.76 -7.06
CA GLU A 86 -2.36 -6.66 -8.52
C GLU A 86 -1.24 -5.73 -8.98
N ARG A 87 -1.04 -4.57 -8.35
CA ARG A 87 0.10 -3.68 -8.65
C ARG A 87 1.45 -4.37 -8.49
N ALA A 88 1.65 -5.11 -7.39
CA ALA A 88 2.88 -5.85 -7.17
C ALA A 88 3.07 -6.97 -8.22
N ARG A 89 1.97 -7.61 -8.63
CA ARG A 89 1.96 -8.65 -9.66
C ARG A 89 2.26 -8.08 -11.05
N GLU A 90 1.69 -6.92 -11.39
CA GLU A 90 1.95 -6.16 -12.61
C GLU A 90 3.40 -5.70 -12.67
N ALA A 91 3.93 -5.09 -11.60
CA ALA A 91 5.33 -4.68 -11.52
C ALA A 91 6.29 -5.87 -11.75
N SER A 92 5.98 -7.02 -11.14
CA SER A 92 6.77 -8.25 -11.31
C SER A 92 6.71 -8.78 -12.74
N ARG A 93 5.53 -8.75 -13.38
CA ARG A 93 5.34 -9.15 -14.78
C ARG A 93 6.07 -8.21 -15.74
N THR A 94 5.99 -6.91 -15.50
CA THR A 94 6.68 -5.89 -16.31
C THR A 94 8.18 -6.07 -16.19
N ALA A 95 8.73 -6.34 -15.00
CA ALA A 95 10.17 -6.58 -14.85
C ALA A 95 10.66 -7.79 -15.67
N TRP A 96 9.93 -8.90 -15.69
CA TRP A 96 10.25 -10.05 -16.55
C TRP A 96 10.09 -9.72 -18.04
N ARG A 97 8.96 -9.11 -18.43
CA ARG A 97 8.71 -8.70 -19.82
C ARG A 97 9.73 -7.70 -20.32
N MET A 98 10.21 -6.78 -19.49
CA MET A 98 11.24 -5.82 -19.82
C MET A 98 12.61 -6.48 -19.96
N ARG A 99 12.93 -7.53 -19.17
CA ARG A 99 14.15 -8.32 -19.39
C ARG A 99 14.11 -9.08 -20.72
N VAL A 100 13.02 -9.79 -21.00
CA VAL A 100 12.83 -10.48 -22.30
C VAL A 100 12.84 -9.48 -23.46
N ARG A 101 12.16 -8.34 -23.30
CA ARG A 101 12.18 -7.26 -24.29
C ARG A 101 13.54 -6.57 -24.39
N HIS A 102 14.37 -6.54 -23.36
CA HIS A 102 15.72 -6.00 -23.45
C HIS A 102 16.60 -6.93 -24.28
N ASP A 103 16.48 -8.26 -24.09
CA ASP A 103 17.15 -9.26 -24.93
C ASP A 103 16.67 -9.21 -26.40
N GLU A 104 15.39 -8.89 -26.64
CA GLU A 104 14.83 -8.69 -27.98
C GLU A 104 15.11 -7.29 -28.55
N ALA A 105 15.17 -6.25 -27.72
CA ALA A 105 15.39 -4.86 -28.13
C ALA A 105 16.87 -4.55 -28.33
N GLU A 106 17.81 -5.25 -27.68
CA GLU A 106 19.22 -5.22 -28.09
C GLU A 106 19.38 -5.71 -29.53
N LYS A 107 18.53 -6.63 -29.99
CA LYS A 107 18.47 -7.06 -31.40
C LYS A 107 17.75 -6.05 -32.31
N ASN A 108 16.71 -5.35 -31.82
CA ASN A 108 15.86 -4.43 -32.60
C ASN A 108 16.15 -2.92 -32.40
N ARG A 109 17.22 -2.54 -31.68
CA ARG A 109 17.58 -1.16 -31.28
C ARG A 109 17.74 -0.18 -32.45
N LYS A 110 17.79 -0.66 -33.69
CA LYS A 110 17.94 0.16 -34.89
C LYS A 110 16.64 0.85 -35.36
N GLU A 111 15.45 0.40 -34.92
CA GLU A 111 14.18 0.86 -35.54
C GLU A 111 13.23 1.67 -34.64
N ALA A 112 13.42 1.69 -33.31
CA ALA A 112 12.36 2.10 -32.37
C ALA A 112 12.38 3.57 -31.90
N LYS A 113 13.06 4.48 -32.61
CA LYS A 113 13.26 5.88 -32.15
C LYS A 113 12.02 6.80 -32.22
N LYS A 114 10.82 6.26 -32.44
CA LYS A 114 9.61 7.06 -32.68
C LYS A 114 8.34 6.36 -32.17
N LYS A 115 8.09 6.37 -30.87
CA LYS A 115 6.74 6.14 -30.32
C LYS A 115 6.50 7.11 -29.17
N ASP A 116 5.42 7.87 -29.29
CA ASP A 116 4.98 8.83 -28.28
C ASP A 116 4.65 8.12 -26.96
N PRO A 117 4.94 8.73 -25.80
CA PRO A 117 4.64 8.15 -24.51
C PRO A 117 3.12 8.06 -24.31
N ASP A 118 2.67 6.87 -23.90
CA ASP A 118 1.27 6.53 -23.67
C ASP A 118 0.78 7.24 -22.39
N VAL A 119 0.00 8.32 -22.53
CA VAL A 119 -0.43 9.21 -21.41
C VAL A 119 -1.26 8.46 -20.34
N ILE A 120 -1.85 7.33 -20.72
CA ILE A 120 -2.68 6.50 -19.84
C ILE A 120 -1.81 5.64 -18.90
N LYS A 121 -0.59 5.28 -19.31
CA LYS A 121 0.31 4.43 -18.51
C LYS A 121 0.90 5.23 -17.36
N GLY A 122 0.32 5.08 -16.17
CA GLY A 122 0.80 5.67 -14.93
C GLY A 122 -0.25 6.44 -14.14
N THR A 123 -1.34 6.87 -14.77
CA THR A 123 -2.47 7.57 -14.12
C THR A 123 -3.59 6.62 -13.67
N GLU A 124 -3.47 5.32 -13.99
CA GLU A 124 -4.47 4.26 -13.75
C GLU A 124 -4.96 4.19 -12.30
N TYR A 125 -4.11 4.60 -11.36
CA TYR A 125 -4.35 4.48 -9.93
C TYR A 125 -4.53 5.82 -9.20
N GLU A 126 -4.44 6.93 -9.91
CA GLU A 126 -4.45 8.28 -9.31
C GLU A 126 -5.76 8.56 -8.58
N HIS A 127 -6.90 8.23 -9.18
CA HIS A 127 -8.21 8.39 -8.54
C HIS A 127 -8.36 7.52 -7.29
N PHE A 128 -7.81 6.30 -7.31
CA PHE A 128 -7.83 5.41 -6.16
C PHE A 128 -6.99 6.01 -5.02
N GLU A 129 -5.78 6.46 -5.30
CA GLU A 129 -4.89 7.07 -4.31
C GLU A 129 -5.48 8.34 -3.71
N ARG A 130 -6.07 9.19 -4.54
CA ARG A 130 -6.79 10.39 -4.08
C ARG A 130 -7.96 10.04 -3.17
N THR A 131 -8.71 8.99 -3.49
CA THR A 131 -9.82 8.52 -2.65
C THR A 131 -9.34 8.02 -1.29
N ILE A 132 -8.26 7.25 -1.25
CA ILE A 132 -7.66 6.78 0.00
C ILE A 132 -7.09 7.95 0.82
N ALA A 133 -6.48 8.95 0.18
CA ALA A 133 -6.03 10.17 0.84
C ALA A 133 -7.19 10.92 1.51
N MET A 134 -8.29 11.14 0.79
CA MET A 134 -9.50 11.78 1.34
C MET A 134 -10.11 10.96 2.49
N LEU A 135 -10.12 9.62 2.38
CA LEU A 135 -10.58 8.75 3.46
C LEU A 135 -9.71 8.88 4.71
N ASN A 136 -8.39 8.92 4.53
CA ASN A 136 -7.45 9.11 5.63
C ASN A 136 -7.62 10.46 6.31
N ASP A 137 -7.88 11.52 5.56
CA ASP A 137 -8.05 12.86 6.13
C ASP A 137 -9.40 13.01 6.84
N THR A 138 -10.48 12.48 6.26
CA THR A 138 -11.82 12.56 6.86
C THR A 138 -11.95 11.71 8.13
N MET A 139 -11.38 10.50 8.14
CA MET A 139 -11.47 9.58 9.29
C MET A 139 -10.25 9.65 10.23
N GLY A 140 -9.19 10.35 9.85
CA GLY A 140 -7.91 10.36 10.57
C GLY A 140 -7.27 8.97 10.59
N LEU A 141 -7.20 8.31 9.43
CA LEU A 141 -6.58 6.99 9.28
C LEU A 141 -5.15 7.11 8.71
N CYS A 142 -4.41 6.00 8.74
CA CYS A 142 -3.09 5.87 8.15
C CYS A 142 -3.00 4.71 7.15
N LEU A 143 -4.02 4.55 6.29
CA LEU A 143 -4.03 3.55 5.22
C LEU A 143 -3.13 4.00 4.07
N ARG A 144 -2.40 3.07 3.45
CA ARG A 144 -1.48 3.32 2.32
C ARG A 144 -1.53 2.17 1.33
#